data_AF-A0A1B9L208-F1
#
_entry.id   AF-A0A1B9L208-F1
#
_cell.length_a   1.000
_cell.length_b   1.000
_cell.length_c   1.000
_cell.angle_alpha   90.00
_cell.angle_beta   90.00
_cell.angle_gamma   90.00
#
_symmetry.space_group_name_H-M   'P 1'
#
loop_
_entity.id
_entity.type
_entity.pdbx_description
1 polymer ?
#
loop_
_entity_poly.entity_id
_entity_poly.type
_entity_poly.pdbx_seq_one_letter_code
_entity_poly.pdbx_strand_id
1 'polypeptide(L)'
;MNHNIQLQNLIKKSKIYCYLYGNINIYSANDVVEVINIDFHGNQKHPVILGKPDNWRLAKWLSWAESNAWQVEQGDQLVNLSTNNLTIQLFLSGKLALVSLYSS
;
A
#
# COMPACT_ATOMS: atom_id res chain seq x y z
N MET A 1 -45.45 19.24 6.63
CA MET A 1 -44.93 17.87 6.38
C MET A 1 -43.64 17.75 7.16
N ASN A 2 -43.61 16.87 8.17
CA ASN A 2 -42.42 16.63 8.99
C ASN A 2 -41.50 15.64 8.28
N HIS A 3 -40.29 16.07 7.92
CA HIS A 3 -39.25 15.14 7.46
C HIS A 3 -38.59 14.51 8.68
N ASN A 4 -39.02 13.30 9.02
CA ASN A 4 -38.29 12.41 9.93
C ASN A 4 -37.06 11.90 9.17
N ILE A 5 -35.88 12.45 9.47
CA ILE A 5 -34.61 11.85 9.06
C ILE A 5 -34.34 10.72 10.05
N GLN A 6 -34.49 9.48 9.60
CA GLN A 6 -34.00 8.32 10.33
C GLN A 6 -32.48 8.41 10.43
N LEU A 7 -31.97 8.69 11.64
CA LEU A 7 -30.61 8.38 12.03
C LEU A 7 -30.41 6.88 11.87
N GLN A 8 -29.90 6.45 10.72
CA GLN A 8 -29.34 5.11 10.61
C GLN A 8 -28.19 5.06 11.61
N ASN A 9 -28.32 4.14 12.57
CA ASN A 9 -27.35 3.90 13.63
C ASN A 9 -25.93 4.02 13.07
N LEU A 10 -25.10 4.88 13.67
CA LEU A 10 -23.64 4.84 13.49
C LEU A 10 -23.16 3.48 14.02
N ILE A 11 -23.10 2.52 13.11
CA ILE A 11 -22.70 1.13 13.37
C ILE A 11 -21.28 1.18 13.95
N LYS A 12 -21.17 0.74 15.21
CA LYS A 12 -19.97 0.28 15.94
C LYS A 12 -18.67 1.03 15.60
N LYS A 13 -18.16 1.88 16.51
CA LYS A 13 -16.78 2.39 16.45
C LYS A 13 -15.81 1.19 16.34
N SER A 14 -15.39 0.84 15.12
CA SER A 14 -14.36 -0.17 14.90
C SER A 14 -13.12 0.30 15.66
N LYS A 15 -12.60 -0.54 16.57
CA LYS A 15 -11.36 -0.25 17.26
C LYS A 15 -10.25 -0.28 16.22
N ILE A 16 -9.57 0.86 16.04
CA ILE A 16 -8.39 0.95 15.20
C ILE A 16 -7.19 0.57 16.07
N TYR A 17 -6.45 -0.44 15.66
CA TYR A 17 -5.19 -0.86 16.27
C TYR A 17 -4.04 -0.30 15.45
N CYS A 18 -3.06 0.30 16.12
CA CYS A 18 -1.85 0.82 15.51
C CYS A 18 -0.65 0.00 16.00
N TYR A 19 0.07 -0.61 15.08
CA TYR A 19 1.30 -1.34 15.34
C TYR A 19 2.48 -0.54 14.81
N LEU A 20 3.46 -0.30 15.69
CA LEU A 20 4.65 0.50 15.39
C LEU A 20 5.86 -0.44 15.26
N TYR A 21 6.46 -0.46 14.08
CA TYR A 21 7.65 -1.23 13.77
C TYR A 21 8.70 -0.31 13.14
N GLY A 22 9.54 0.31 13.98
CA GLY A 22 10.57 1.23 13.51
C GLY A 22 9.99 2.41 12.73
N ASN A 23 10.25 2.46 11.43
CA ASN A 23 9.70 3.47 10.52
C ASN A 23 8.40 3.06 9.84
N ILE A 24 7.79 1.94 10.22
CA ILE A 24 6.54 1.41 9.66
C ILE A 24 5.44 1.50 10.71
N ASN A 25 4.31 2.12 10.35
CA ASN A 25 3.09 2.13 11.16
C ASN A 25 2.01 1.37 10.40
N ILE A 26 1.42 0.35 11.04
CA ILE A 26 0.34 -0.45 10.47
C ILE A 26 -0.93 -0.16 11.26
N TYR A 27 -1.96 0.32 10.58
CA TYR A 27 -3.29 0.54 11.15
C TYR A 27 -4.21 -0.58 10.68
N SER A 28 -4.94 -1.18 11.61
CA SER A 28 -5.92 -2.22 11.32
C SER A 28 -7.23 -1.96 12.04
N ALA A 29 -8.33 -2.40 11.45
CA ALA A 29 -9.65 -2.39 12.05
C ALA A 29 -10.34 -3.72 11.74
N ASN A 30 -11.03 -4.31 12.73
CA ASN A 30 -11.74 -5.59 12.57
C ASN A 30 -10.85 -6.70 11.93
N ASP A 31 -9.61 -6.81 12.40
CA ASP A 31 -8.61 -7.78 11.92
C ASP A 31 -8.16 -7.61 10.45
N VAL A 32 -8.47 -6.47 9.82
CA VAL A 32 -8.05 -6.09 8.46
C VAL A 32 -7.06 -4.93 8.52
N VAL A 33 -5.98 -4.97 7.73
CA VAL A 33 -5.05 -3.84 7.60
C VAL A 33 -5.68 -2.77 6.70
N GLU A 34 -5.82 -1.57 7.24
CA GLU A 34 -6.44 -0.42 6.58
C GLU A 34 -5.39 0.51 5.96
N VAL A 35 -4.27 0.72 6.67
CA VAL A 35 -3.21 1.67 6.25
C VAL A 35 -1.85 1.14 6.67
N ILE A 36 -0.86 1.26 5.79
CA ILE A 36 0.56 1.09 6.12
C ILE A 36 1.29 2.38 5.77
N ASN A 37 1.86 3.06 6.77
CA ASN A 37 2.70 4.24 6.59
C ASN A 37 4.16 3.84 6.76
N ILE A 38 5.02 4.20 5.79
CA ILE A 38 6.46 3.96 5.87
C ILE A 38 7.19 5.30 5.79
N ASP A 39 7.91 5.65 6.85
CA ASP A 39 8.74 6.85 6.92
C ASP A 39 10.12 6.60 6.30
N PHE A 40 10.37 7.19 5.14
CA PHE A 40 11.67 7.13 4.45
C PHE A 40 12.58 8.33 4.76
N HIS A 41 12.13 9.30 5.57
CA HIS A 41 12.89 10.51 5.87
C HIS A 41 13.98 10.31 6.94
N GLY A 42 14.13 9.09 7.48
CA GLY A 42 15.26 8.71 8.33
C GLY A 42 15.24 9.29 9.74
N ASN A 43 14.13 9.90 10.17
CA ASN A 43 14.02 10.54 11.50
C ASN A 43 13.78 9.54 12.65
N GLN A 44 13.59 8.26 12.33
CA GLN A 44 13.34 7.19 13.31
C GLN A 44 14.66 6.56 13.77
N LYS A 45 14.80 6.35 15.09
CA LYS A 45 16.04 5.81 15.70
C LYS A 45 16.34 4.35 15.30
N HIS A 46 15.33 3.58 14.93
CA HIS A 46 15.45 2.17 14.58
C HIS A 46 14.64 1.89 13.31
N PRO A 47 15.11 2.32 12.12
CA PRO A 47 14.41 2.00 10.88
C PRO A 47 14.34 0.49 10.70
N VAL A 48 13.21 -0.01 10.23
CA VAL A 48 13.12 -1.38 9.73
C VAL A 48 13.92 -1.40 8.45
N ILE A 49 15.13 -1.95 8.53
CA ILE A 49 15.95 -2.22 7.36
C ILE A 49 15.35 -3.45 6.70
N LEU A 50 14.47 -3.23 5.72
CA LEU A 50 14.08 -4.27 4.78
C LEU A 50 15.36 -4.85 4.16
N GLY A 51 15.38 -6.16 3.91
CA GLY A 51 16.55 -6.84 3.35
C GLY A 51 17.12 -6.10 2.14
N LYS A 52 18.40 -6.33 1.83
CA LYS A 52 19.14 -5.62 0.78
C LYS A 52 18.23 -5.41 -0.44
N PRO A 53 17.87 -4.15 -0.79
CA PRO A 53 16.99 -3.91 -1.91
C PRO A 53 17.67 -4.50 -3.12
N ASP A 54 17.02 -5.51 -3.65
CA ASP A 54 17.51 -6.22 -4.81
C ASP A 54 17.46 -5.17 -5.94
N ASN A 55 18.58 -4.91 -6.62
CA ASN A 55 18.73 -3.82 -7.60
C ASN A 55 17.96 -4.14 -8.91
N TRP A 56 16.68 -4.45 -8.77
CA TRP A 56 15.79 -4.83 -9.86
C TRP A 56 15.58 -3.62 -10.74
N ARG A 57 16.05 -3.74 -11.97
CA ARG A 57 15.68 -2.83 -13.05
C ARG A 57 14.25 -3.13 -13.49
N LEU A 58 13.63 -2.18 -14.18
CA LEU A 58 12.24 -2.30 -14.65
C LEU A 58 11.96 -3.65 -15.34
N ALA A 59 12.86 -4.13 -16.19
CA ALA A 59 12.71 -5.41 -16.89
C ALA A 59 12.51 -6.61 -15.93
N LYS A 60 13.18 -6.61 -14.77
CA LYS A 60 13.05 -7.69 -13.78
C LYS A 60 11.71 -7.62 -13.06
N TRP A 61 11.24 -6.41 -12.76
CA TRP A 61 9.90 -6.18 -12.22
C TRP A 61 8.80 -6.61 -13.18
N LEU A 62 8.91 -6.26 -14.46
CA LEU A 62 7.96 -6.65 -15.51
C LEU A 62 7.91 -8.16 -15.67
N SER A 63 9.07 -8.81 -15.81
CA SER A 63 9.13 -10.28 -15.94
C SER A 63 8.54 -10.99 -14.72
N TRP A 64 8.78 -10.46 -13.52
CA TRP A 64 8.17 -11.00 -12.31
C TRP A 64 6.64 -10.81 -12.28
N ALA A 65 6.15 -9.61 -12.65
CA ALA A 65 4.72 -9.31 -12.72
C ALA A 65 3.98 -10.22 -13.71
N GLU A 66 4.55 -10.38 -14.91
CA GLU A 66 4.04 -11.29 -15.95
C GLU A 66 4.00 -12.74 -15.43
N SER A 67 5.06 -13.20 -14.76
CA SER A 67 5.14 -14.55 -14.20
C SER A 67 4.07 -14.82 -13.13
N ASN A 68 3.56 -13.77 -12.49
CA ASN A 68 2.52 -13.84 -11.47
C ASN A 68 1.13 -13.40 -11.98
N ALA A 69 0.98 -13.20 -13.30
CA ALA A 69 -0.26 -12.72 -13.93
C ALA A 69 -0.81 -11.40 -13.34
N TRP A 70 0.09 -10.50 -12.95
CA TRP A 70 -0.28 -9.14 -12.56
C TRP A 70 -0.63 -8.31 -13.79
N GLN A 71 -1.53 -7.36 -13.62
CA GLN A 71 -1.82 -6.37 -14.65
C GLN A 71 -0.67 -5.37 -14.73
N VAL A 72 -0.30 -5.00 -15.95
CA VAL A 72 0.78 -4.05 -16.22
C VAL A 72 0.23 -2.91 -17.08
N GLU A 73 0.33 -1.69 -16.58
CA GLU A 73 -0.02 -0.48 -17.32
C GLU A 73 1.20 0.44 -17.40
N GLN A 74 1.57 0.83 -18.62
CA GLN A 74 2.71 1.72 -18.85
C GLN A 74 2.21 3.13 -19.21
N GLY A 75 2.63 4.12 -18.43
CA GLY A 75 2.49 5.53 -18.74
C GLY A 75 3.83 6.17 -19.13
N ASP A 76 3.81 7.50 -19.33
CA ASP A 76 4.96 8.24 -19.86
C ASP A 76 6.21 8.20 -18.95
N GLN A 77 6.02 8.15 -17.63
CA GLN A 77 7.12 8.17 -16.65
C GLN A 77 7.05 7.05 -15.62
N LEU A 78 5.91 6.36 -15.54
CA LEU A 78 5.61 5.37 -14.53
C LEU A 78 5.04 4.10 -15.15
N VAL A 79 5.29 2.98 -14.49
CA VAL A 79 4.66 1.69 -14.77
C VAL A 79 3.91 1.23 -13.53
N ASN A 80 2.63 0.88 -13.70
CA ASN A 80 1.81 0.30 -12.65
C ASN A 80 1.79 -1.22 -12.81
N LEU A 81 2.08 -1.93 -11.72
CA LEU A 81 1.91 -3.37 -11.58
C LEU A 81 0.81 -3.60 -10.56
N SER A 82 -0.30 -4.21 -10.95
CA SER A 82 -1.47 -4.31 -10.08
C SER A 82 -2.08 -5.70 -10.01
N THR A 83 -2.69 -5.96 -8.86
CA THR A 83 -3.59 -7.08 -8.57
C THR A 83 -4.90 -6.49 -8.04
N ASN A 84 -5.83 -7.37 -7.67
CA ASN A 84 -7.10 -6.96 -7.06
C ASN A 84 -6.95 -6.21 -5.73
N ASN A 85 -5.81 -6.36 -5.04
CA ASN A 85 -5.64 -5.85 -3.66
C ASN A 85 -4.33 -5.05 -3.46
N LEU A 86 -3.50 -4.92 -4.51
CA LEU A 86 -2.18 -4.31 -4.44
C LEU A 86 -1.81 -3.64 -5.75
N THR A 87 -1.32 -2.41 -5.69
CA THR A 87 -0.68 -1.71 -6.80
C THR A 87 0.74 -1.29 -6.41
N ILE A 88 1.70 -1.56 -7.29
CA ILE A 88 3.08 -1.09 -7.21
C ILE A 88 3.31 -0.15 -8.39
N GLN A 89 3.74 1.08 -8.14
CA GLN A 89 4.18 2.00 -9.18
C GLN A 89 5.69 2.10 -9.20
N LEU A 90 6.26 2.05 -10.41
CA LEU A 90 7.70 2.11 -10.65
C LEU A 90 8.02 3.24 -11.61
N PHE A 91 9.12 3.97 -11.38
CA PHE A 91 9.72 4.79 -12.43
C PHE A 91 10.30 3.92 -13.54
N LEU A 92 10.51 4.48 -14.73
CA LEU A 92 11.19 3.77 -15.83
C LEU A 92 12.61 3.27 -15.47
N SER A 93 13.22 3.86 -14.43
CA SER A 93 14.50 3.38 -13.86
C SER A 93 14.39 2.06 -13.08
N GLY A 94 13.17 1.57 -12.79
CA GLY A 94 12.90 0.43 -11.91
C GLY A 94 12.84 0.79 -10.42
N LYS A 95 13.02 2.07 -10.07
CA LYS A 95 12.85 2.54 -8.69
C LYS A 95 11.37 2.55 -8.31
N LEU A 96 11.11 2.12 -7.08
CA LEU A 96 9.79 2.19 -6.48
C LEU A 96 9.34 3.64 -6.32
N ALA A 97 8.15 3.95 -6.84
CA ALA A 97 7.49 5.24 -6.67
C ALA A 97 6.38 5.15 -5.59
N LEU A 98 5.57 4.09 -5.62
CA LEU A 98 4.44 3.90 -4.70
C LEU A 98 4.14 2.41 -4.50
N VAL A 99 3.69 2.05 -3.30
CA VAL A 99 2.98 0.79 -3.04
C VAL A 99 1.65 1.15 -2.37
N SER A 100 0.55 0.65 -2.91
CA SER A 100 -0.78 0.80 -2.35
C SER A 100 -1.41 -0.57 -2.13
N LEU A 101 -1.95 -0.79 -0.93
CA LEU A 101 -2.71 -1.97 -0.56
C LEU A 101 -4.15 -1.55 -0.34
N TYR A 102 -5.10 -2.35 -0.81
CA TYR A 102 -6.53 -2.09 -0.68
C TYR A 102 -7.26 -3.38 -0.32
N SER A 103 -8.24 -3.27 0.59
CA SER A 103 -9.21 -4.33 0.85
C SER A 103 -10.42 -4.11 -0.05
N SER A 104 -10.85 -5.17 -0.72
CA SER A 104 -12.10 -5.22 -1.49
C SER A 104 -13.29 -5.44 -0.58
#